data_AF-A0A355W9E1-F1
#
_entry.id   AF-A0A355W9E1-F1
#
_cell.length_a   1.000
_cell.length_b   1.000
_cell.length_c   1.000
_cell.angle_alpha   90.00
_cell.angle_beta   90.00
_cell.angle_gamma   90.00
#
_symmetry.space_group_name_H-M   'P 1'
#
loop_
_entity.id
_entity.type
_entity.pdbx_description
1 polymer ?
#
loop_
_entity_poly.entity_id
_entity_poly.type
_entity_poly.pdbx_seq_one_letter_code
_entity_poly.pdbx_strand_id
1 'polypeptide(L)'
;MVKENIQNSLTVFTKCFNFQVSFLKDLDVQPIKICQAFFKNLNQKKISYCHWKSNSHLMEGLAGYSDLDLLISTKHKAKIKDTLDKFEFKQVFSPPPRNYPDLEDYIGFDQYSGKLVHFHIHYKLILGEQLLKNYHLPIETLMLNSTKLDNEIKIPARELELLMLIIRSCMKVRVWDILLLLFRIKPSLFPPGIIEEYNFLISNYSPAKFEAFFIKTSLPLPYSKIAVFISKITAGNLSSADILKMRYYIFNKLRPFRRHNYINTLRNKLKNNIYLTPGLRKIFPLHKKHLGNKGILIAIVGADGSGKTTLVKDLAKWLSWKMQVRTLYFGIPKTLPLKIINKLISFLRFPARISLKKVFAPVVNLEHYVSVRRWIWVAGKRLQIYQKALAWTEKGMIVISDRYPLSNFW
;
A
#
# COMPACT_ATOMS: atom_id res chain seq x y z
N MET A 1 -30.50 -4.45 -1.47
CA MET A 1 -29.64 -3.80 -0.45
C MET A 1 -28.21 -4.34 -0.33
N VAL A 2 -27.93 -5.56 0.18
CA VAL A 2 -26.52 -6.01 0.38
C VAL A 2 -25.78 -6.22 -0.96
N LYS A 3 -26.47 -6.81 -1.96
CA LYS A 3 -25.93 -7.02 -3.32
C LYS A 3 -25.60 -5.69 -4.00
N GLU A 4 -26.49 -4.71 -3.93
CA GLU A 4 -26.29 -3.36 -4.49
C GLU A 4 -25.17 -2.59 -3.78
N ASN A 5 -25.05 -2.66 -2.46
CA ASN A 5 -23.98 -1.97 -1.73
C ASN A 5 -22.60 -2.54 -2.04
N ILE A 6 -22.47 -3.86 -2.20
CA ILE A 6 -21.21 -4.51 -2.58
C ILE A 6 -20.88 -4.17 -4.04
N GLN A 7 -21.87 -4.25 -4.93
CA GLN A 7 -21.72 -3.92 -6.34
C GLN A 7 -21.33 -2.46 -6.51
N ASN A 8 -22.00 -1.51 -5.86
CA ASN A 8 -21.63 -0.09 -5.87
C ASN A 8 -20.22 0.16 -5.32
N SER A 9 -19.81 -0.52 -4.24
CA SER A 9 -18.45 -0.37 -3.70
C SER A 9 -17.36 -0.89 -4.67
N LEU A 10 -17.61 -2.00 -5.36
CA LEU A 10 -16.72 -2.56 -6.38
C LEU A 10 -16.71 -1.68 -7.63
N THR A 11 -17.86 -1.18 -8.08
CA THR A 11 -17.98 -0.31 -9.24
C THR A 11 -17.31 1.05 -9.00
N VAL A 12 -17.42 1.63 -7.81
CA VAL A 12 -16.72 2.88 -7.46
C VAL A 12 -15.21 2.66 -7.36
N PHE A 13 -14.75 1.56 -6.76
CA PHE A 13 -13.32 1.25 -6.69
C PHE A 13 -12.73 1.00 -8.09
N THR A 14 -13.48 0.31 -8.95
CA THR A 14 -13.08 0.01 -10.34
C THR A 14 -13.16 1.26 -11.22
N LYS A 15 -14.16 2.13 -11.05
CA LYS A 15 -14.25 3.42 -11.76
C LYS A 15 -13.15 4.40 -11.33
N CYS A 16 -12.85 4.53 -10.03
CA CYS A 16 -11.75 5.40 -9.60
C CYS A 16 -10.39 4.89 -10.09
N PHE A 17 -10.18 3.56 -10.07
CA PHE A 17 -8.96 2.96 -10.61
C PHE A 17 -8.88 3.12 -12.14
N ASN A 18 -9.96 2.82 -12.87
CA ASN A 18 -10.02 2.94 -14.32
C ASN A 18 -9.98 4.39 -14.81
N PHE A 19 -10.53 5.35 -14.06
CA PHE A 19 -10.46 6.78 -14.40
C PHE A 19 -9.04 7.33 -14.23
N GLN A 20 -8.30 6.87 -13.21
CA GLN A 20 -6.86 7.17 -13.10
C GLN A 20 -6.08 6.52 -14.23
N VAL A 21 -6.38 5.27 -14.58
CA VAL A 21 -5.68 4.53 -15.64
C VAL A 21 -6.00 5.07 -17.04
N SER A 22 -7.22 5.53 -17.32
CA SER A 22 -7.59 6.10 -18.62
C SER A 22 -7.03 7.52 -18.81
N PHE A 23 -7.05 8.36 -17.76
CA PHE A 23 -6.52 9.72 -17.84
C PHE A 23 -4.97 9.76 -17.95
N LEU A 24 -4.29 8.69 -17.51
CA LEU A 24 -2.82 8.58 -17.60
C LEU A 24 -2.31 8.03 -18.93
N LYS A 25 -3.17 7.42 -19.78
CA LYS A 25 -2.76 6.95 -21.12
C LYS A 25 -2.51 8.11 -22.10
N ASP A 26 -3.06 9.29 -21.82
CA ASP A 26 -2.99 10.49 -22.68
C ASP A 26 -1.97 11.54 -22.18
N LEU A 27 -1.29 11.29 -21.06
CA LEU A 27 -0.21 12.14 -20.55
C LEU A 27 1.12 11.50 -20.90
N ASP A 28 2.09 12.30 -21.35
CA ASP A 28 3.46 11.86 -21.58
C ASP A 28 4.10 11.43 -20.23
N VAL A 29 3.92 10.16 -19.86
CA VAL A 29 4.35 9.60 -18.57
C VAL A 29 5.86 9.42 -18.60
N GLN A 30 6.58 10.46 -18.17
CA GLN A 30 8.05 10.45 -18.13
C GLN A 30 8.58 9.88 -16.79
N PRO A 31 9.70 9.12 -16.81
CA PRO A 31 10.38 8.68 -15.60
C PRO A 31 10.83 9.86 -14.74
N ILE A 32 10.67 9.76 -13.42
CA ILE A 32 11.20 10.79 -12.50
C ILE A 32 12.72 10.67 -12.39
N LYS A 33 13.39 11.80 -12.12
CA LYS A 33 14.86 11.91 -12.17
C LYS A 33 15.57 10.96 -11.20
N ILE A 34 15.04 10.81 -9.97
CA ILE A 34 15.62 9.86 -9.01
C ILE A 34 15.63 8.41 -9.54
N CYS A 35 14.59 7.99 -10.27
CA CYS A 35 14.52 6.64 -10.86
C CYS A 35 15.60 6.45 -11.94
N GLN A 36 15.69 7.40 -12.88
CA GLN A 36 16.68 7.36 -13.97
C GLN A 36 18.10 7.29 -13.40
N ALA A 37 18.43 8.21 -12.50
CA ALA A 37 19.75 8.26 -11.87
C ALA A 37 20.07 7.00 -11.06
N PHE A 38 19.08 6.45 -10.34
CA PHE A 38 19.22 5.22 -9.57
C PHE A 38 19.51 4.01 -10.48
N PHE A 39 18.69 3.76 -11.51
CA PHE A 39 18.87 2.62 -12.40
C PHE A 39 20.14 2.73 -13.25
N LYS A 40 20.48 3.94 -13.71
CA LYS A 40 21.77 4.21 -14.35
C LYS A 40 22.95 3.84 -13.44
N ASN A 41 22.87 4.18 -12.14
CA ASN A 41 23.91 3.79 -11.18
C ASN A 41 23.98 2.27 -10.96
N LEU A 42 22.83 1.57 -10.90
CA LEU A 42 22.82 0.11 -10.80
C LEU A 42 23.49 -0.56 -12.01
N ASN A 43 23.23 -0.03 -13.21
CA ASN A 43 23.82 -0.52 -14.45
C ASN A 43 25.35 -0.32 -14.46
N GLN A 44 25.81 0.88 -14.09
CA GLN A 44 27.24 1.20 -13.98
C GLN A 44 27.96 0.31 -12.96
N LYS A 45 27.35 0.06 -11.79
CA LYS A 45 27.89 -0.85 -10.77
C LYS A 45 27.76 -2.34 -11.12
N LYS A 46 27.23 -2.66 -12.31
CA LYS A 46 26.96 -4.02 -12.79
C LYS A 46 26.18 -4.86 -11.78
N ILE A 47 25.20 -4.25 -11.10
CA ILE A 47 24.33 -4.99 -10.18
C ILE A 47 23.42 -5.92 -11.01
N SER A 48 23.35 -7.18 -10.59
CA SER A 48 22.37 -8.16 -11.08
C SER A 48 21.00 -7.89 -10.44
N TYR A 49 20.12 -7.26 -11.22
CA TYR A 49 18.76 -6.94 -10.84
C TYR A 49 17.82 -6.99 -12.06
N CYS A 50 16.52 -7.03 -11.82
CA CYS A 50 15.50 -6.68 -12.81
C CYS A 50 14.19 -6.23 -12.17
N HIS A 51 13.38 -5.46 -12.92
CA HIS A 51 11.97 -5.27 -12.61
C HIS A 51 11.19 -6.49 -13.06
N TRP A 52 10.80 -7.34 -12.12
CA TRP A 52 10.52 -8.75 -12.43
C TRP A 52 9.07 -9.02 -12.86
N LYS A 53 8.18 -8.03 -12.80
CA LYS A 53 6.75 -8.22 -13.09
C LYS A 53 6.03 -6.95 -13.50
N SER A 54 4.88 -7.12 -14.16
CA SER A 54 3.98 -6.03 -14.50
C SER A 54 4.67 -4.97 -15.35
N ASN A 55 5.53 -5.43 -16.26
CA ASN A 55 6.30 -4.60 -17.18
C ASN A 55 5.41 -3.85 -18.18
N SER A 56 4.15 -4.26 -18.36
CA SER A 56 3.13 -3.49 -19.09
C SER A 56 2.86 -2.10 -18.48
N HIS A 57 3.11 -1.93 -17.18
CA HIS A 57 2.90 -0.68 -16.43
C HIS A 57 4.22 -0.07 -15.94
N LEU A 58 5.35 -0.41 -16.57
CA LEU A 58 6.67 0.00 -16.12
C LEU A 58 6.81 1.53 -16.01
N MET A 59 6.30 2.26 -17.01
CA MET A 59 6.36 3.73 -17.05
C MET A 59 5.59 4.38 -15.89
N GLU A 60 4.47 3.80 -15.48
CA GLU A 60 3.72 4.29 -14.31
C GLU A 60 4.55 4.18 -13.02
N GLY A 61 5.30 3.09 -12.87
CA GLY A 61 6.20 2.88 -11.73
C GLY A 61 7.38 3.85 -11.78
N LEU A 62 8.00 4.00 -12.95
CA LEU A 62 9.09 4.95 -13.19
C LEU A 62 8.67 6.41 -12.97
N ALA A 63 7.41 6.76 -13.21
CA ALA A 63 6.84 8.08 -13.01
C ALA A 63 6.28 8.33 -11.58
N GLY A 64 6.43 7.37 -10.67
CA GLY A 64 6.02 7.46 -9.27
C GLY A 64 4.51 7.29 -9.02
N TYR A 65 3.75 6.75 -9.99
CA TYR A 65 2.31 6.48 -9.81
C TYR A 65 2.04 5.12 -9.17
N SER A 66 2.92 4.14 -9.42
CA SER A 66 2.82 2.79 -8.88
C SER A 66 4.11 2.36 -8.19
N ASP A 67 4.15 1.11 -7.71
CA ASP A 67 5.35 0.56 -7.09
C ASP A 67 6.24 -0.11 -8.14
N LEU A 68 7.55 -0.08 -7.94
CA LEU A 68 8.51 -0.85 -8.73
C LEU A 68 8.93 -2.09 -7.96
N ASP A 69 8.78 -3.26 -8.57
CA ASP A 69 9.11 -4.53 -7.96
C ASP A 69 10.42 -5.08 -8.54
N LEU A 70 11.49 -4.89 -7.78
CA LEU A 70 12.86 -5.22 -8.18
C LEU A 70 13.25 -6.57 -7.59
N LEU A 71 13.67 -7.50 -8.43
CA LEU A 71 14.38 -8.70 -8.03
C LEU A 71 15.87 -8.41 -8.06
N ILE A 72 16.59 -8.71 -6.98
CA ILE A 72 18.03 -8.45 -6.86
C ILE A 72 18.73 -9.71 -6.39
N SER A 73 19.89 -10.00 -6.97
CA SER A 73 20.72 -11.12 -6.51
C SER A 73 21.08 -10.97 -5.04
N THR A 74 20.90 -12.03 -4.25
CA THR A 74 21.32 -12.10 -2.84
C THR A 74 22.80 -11.76 -2.66
N LYS A 75 23.64 -12.07 -3.65
CA LYS A 75 25.08 -11.73 -3.69
C LYS A 75 25.37 -10.23 -3.73
N HIS A 76 24.37 -9.40 -4.00
CA HIS A 76 24.52 -7.94 -4.11
C HIS A 76 23.73 -7.17 -3.05
N LYS A 77 23.28 -7.86 -1.99
CA LYS A 77 22.51 -7.25 -0.90
C LYS A 77 23.23 -6.05 -0.25
N ALA A 78 24.53 -6.14 0.00
CA ALA A 78 25.30 -5.00 0.52
C ALA A 78 25.37 -3.84 -0.50
N LYS A 79 25.74 -4.15 -1.74
CA LYS A 79 25.87 -3.15 -2.82
C LYS A 79 24.59 -2.38 -3.10
N ILE A 80 23.42 -3.05 -3.03
CA ILE A 80 22.14 -2.37 -3.22
C ILE A 80 21.83 -1.45 -2.04
N LYS A 81 22.10 -1.90 -0.80
CA LYS A 81 21.89 -1.08 0.40
C LYS A 81 22.70 0.22 0.32
N ASP A 82 24.00 0.13 0.00
CA ASP A 82 24.86 1.31 -0.18
C ASP A 82 24.34 2.25 -1.28
N THR A 83 23.72 1.69 -2.31
CA THR A 83 23.14 2.49 -3.40
C THR A 83 21.85 3.17 -2.96
N LEU A 84 20.97 2.48 -2.23
CA LEU A 84 19.76 3.08 -1.68
C LEU A 84 20.09 4.21 -0.72
N ASP A 85 21.07 4.01 0.16
CA ASP A 85 21.55 5.01 1.11
C ASP A 85 22.13 6.24 0.38
N LYS A 86 22.93 6.02 -0.68
CA LYS A 86 23.46 7.09 -1.54
C LYS A 86 22.36 7.95 -2.18
N PHE A 87 21.25 7.35 -2.58
CA PHE A 87 20.10 8.06 -3.16
C PHE A 87 19.04 8.46 -2.11
N GLU A 88 19.40 8.41 -0.82
CA GLU A 88 18.57 8.80 0.32
C GLU A 88 17.22 8.05 0.43
N PHE A 89 17.10 6.87 -0.17
CA PHE A 89 15.93 6.02 -0.02
C PHE A 89 15.78 5.61 1.45
N LYS A 90 14.57 5.74 1.98
CA LYS A 90 14.26 5.37 3.37
C LYS A 90 13.56 4.04 3.41
N GLN A 91 14.09 3.12 4.20
CA GLN A 91 13.45 1.83 4.43
C GLN A 91 12.14 2.01 5.20
N VAL A 92 11.10 1.37 4.71
CA VAL A 92 9.79 1.28 5.35
C VAL A 92 9.41 -0.17 5.56
N PHE A 93 8.50 -0.41 6.49
CA PHE A 93 8.16 -1.75 6.94
C PHE A 93 6.67 -1.99 6.74
N SER A 94 6.40 -3.08 6.03
CA SER A 94 5.04 -3.57 5.84
C SER A 94 4.45 -4.09 7.16
N PRO A 95 3.12 -3.91 7.37
CA PRO A 95 2.46 -4.48 8.55
C PRO A 95 2.60 -6.01 8.56
N PRO A 96 2.49 -6.69 9.72
CA PRO A 96 2.79 -8.12 9.84
C PRO A 96 2.11 -9.04 8.79
N PRO A 97 0.83 -8.84 8.40
CA PRO A 97 0.21 -9.68 7.36
C PRO A 97 0.79 -9.53 5.95
N ARG A 98 1.60 -8.49 5.71
CA ARG A 98 2.27 -8.19 4.44
C ARG A 98 3.79 -8.32 4.54
N ASN A 99 4.33 -8.54 5.74
CA ASN A 99 5.76 -8.73 5.95
C ASN A 99 6.13 -10.21 5.74
N TYR A 100 7.15 -10.46 4.94
CA TYR A 100 7.72 -11.78 4.75
C TYR A 100 9.23 -11.66 4.49
N PRO A 101 10.02 -12.71 4.82
CA PRO A 101 11.46 -12.77 4.57
C PRO A 101 11.84 -12.39 3.15
N ASP A 102 13.06 -11.90 2.97
CA ASP A 102 13.67 -11.61 1.67
C ASP A 102 12.89 -10.59 0.81
N LEU A 103 12.04 -9.79 1.46
CA LEU A 103 11.39 -8.60 0.91
C LEU A 103 11.75 -7.38 1.76
N GLU A 104 12.19 -6.31 1.11
CA GLU A 104 12.43 -5.01 1.75
C GLU A 104 11.68 -3.91 0.97
N ASP A 105 11.07 -2.96 1.68
CA ASP A 105 10.35 -1.85 1.07
C ASP A 105 11.13 -0.55 1.29
N TYR A 106 11.30 0.26 0.23
CA TYR A 106 11.99 1.55 0.32
C TYR A 106 11.16 2.66 -0.35
N ILE A 107 11.22 3.86 0.21
CA ILE A 107 10.62 5.07 -0.37
C ILE A 107 11.71 6.07 -0.72
N GLY A 108 11.73 6.54 -1.96
CA GLY A 108 12.54 7.66 -2.43
C GLY A 108 11.70 8.91 -2.63
N PHE A 109 12.32 10.08 -2.55
CA PHE A 109 11.68 11.36 -2.82
C PHE A 109 12.40 12.05 -3.99
N ASP A 110 11.66 12.34 -5.05
CA ASP A 110 12.18 13.11 -6.17
C ASP A 110 11.94 14.60 -5.94
N GLN A 111 13.03 15.32 -5.63
CA GLN A 111 12.95 16.75 -5.30
C GLN A 111 12.41 17.61 -6.45
N TYR A 112 12.60 17.18 -7.70
CA TYR A 112 12.18 17.94 -8.88
C TYR A 112 10.68 17.84 -9.14
N SER A 113 10.10 16.64 -9.05
CA SER A 113 8.67 16.42 -9.29
C SER A 113 7.82 16.51 -8.02
N GLY A 114 8.43 16.50 -6.83
CA GLY A 114 7.72 16.40 -5.55
C GLY A 114 7.06 15.02 -5.32
N LYS A 115 7.31 14.06 -6.21
CA LYS A 115 6.72 12.72 -6.13
C LYS A 115 7.55 11.81 -5.24
N LEU A 116 6.85 10.84 -4.64
CA LEU A 116 7.47 9.72 -3.97
C LEU A 116 7.56 8.55 -4.94
N VAL A 117 8.60 7.73 -4.80
CA VAL A 117 8.73 6.44 -5.48
C VAL A 117 8.85 5.33 -4.45
N HIS A 118 8.28 4.17 -4.75
CA HIS A 118 8.30 3.03 -3.84
C HIS A 118 8.91 1.80 -4.51
N PHE A 119 9.98 1.28 -3.93
CA PHE A 119 10.63 0.04 -4.36
C PHE A 119 10.25 -1.12 -3.45
N HIS A 120 9.71 -2.18 -4.02
CA HIS A 120 9.67 -3.51 -3.39
C HIS A 120 10.90 -4.27 -3.85
N ILE A 121 11.86 -4.47 -2.96
CA ILE A 121 13.10 -5.20 -3.24
C ILE A 121 12.92 -6.65 -2.79
N HIS A 122 12.88 -7.55 -3.76
CA HIS A 122 12.80 -8.99 -3.59
C HIS A 122 14.21 -9.57 -3.76
N TYR A 123 14.67 -10.34 -2.77
CA TYR A 123 15.85 -11.20 -2.91
C TYR A 123 15.47 -12.65 -3.22
N LYS A 124 14.23 -13.02 -2.88
CA LYS A 124 13.60 -14.30 -3.22
C LYS A 124 12.17 -14.05 -3.69
N LEU A 125 11.71 -14.82 -4.66
CA LEU A 125 10.37 -14.73 -5.22
C LEU A 125 9.40 -15.55 -4.39
N ILE A 126 8.87 -14.91 -3.34
CA ILE A 126 7.90 -15.53 -2.45
C ILE A 126 6.48 -15.18 -2.91
N LEU A 127 5.77 -16.21 -3.35
CA LEU A 127 4.45 -16.15 -3.95
C LEU A 127 3.38 -16.77 -3.03
N GLY A 128 2.13 -16.62 -3.44
CA GLY A 128 0.99 -17.22 -2.76
C GLY A 128 -0.24 -16.33 -2.78
N GLU A 129 -1.25 -16.79 -2.05
CA GLU A 129 -2.53 -16.12 -1.88
C GLU A 129 -2.34 -14.71 -1.29
N GLN A 130 -3.37 -13.88 -1.41
CA GLN A 130 -3.36 -12.54 -0.83
C GLN A 130 -3.19 -12.62 0.70
N LEU A 131 -2.21 -11.89 1.26
CA LEU A 131 -1.81 -11.96 2.67
C LEU A 131 -1.32 -13.36 3.15
N LEU A 132 -0.98 -14.28 2.24
CA LEU A 132 -0.45 -15.59 2.60
C LEU A 132 0.61 -16.03 1.59
N LYS A 133 1.78 -15.39 1.69
CA LYS A 133 2.95 -15.67 0.88
C LYS A 133 3.69 -16.88 1.43
N ASN A 134 3.50 -18.03 0.78
CA ASN A 134 3.91 -19.33 1.31
C ASN A 134 4.72 -20.18 0.33
N TYR A 135 4.95 -19.74 -0.91
CA TYR A 135 5.68 -20.50 -1.91
C TYR A 135 6.96 -19.76 -2.27
N HIS A 136 8.12 -20.41 -2.19
CA HIS A 136 9.37 -19.85 -2.68
C HIS A 136 9.81 -20.64 -3.92
N LEU A 137 9.82 -20.00 -5.08
CA LEU A 137 10.18 -20.66 -6.34
C LEU A 137 11.62 -20.32 -6.71
N PRO A 138 12.52 -21.31 -6.88
CA PRO A 138 13.96 -21.09 -7.11
C PRO A 138 14.26 -20.72 -8.57
N ILE A 139 13.64 -19.66 -9.07
CA ILE A 139 13.76 -19.21 -10.46
C ILE A 139 14.47 -17.85 -10.58
N GLU A 140 14.94 -17.29 -9.46
CA GLU A 140 15.51 -15.95 -9.38
C GLU A 140 16.73 -15.80 -10.29
N THR A 141 17.64 -16.76 -10.24
CA THR A 141 18.85 -16.77 -11.07
C THR A 141 18.50 -16.79 -12.55
N LEU A 142 17.51 -17.60 -12.94
CA LEU A 142 17.07 -17.69 -14.33
C LEU A 142 16.44 -16.36 -14.80
N MET A 143 15.61 -15.74 -13.97
CA MET A 143 15.04 -14.42 -14.23
C MET A 143 16.13 -13.36 -14.41
N LEU A 144 17.10 -13.29 -13.50
CA LEU A 144 18.20 -12.31 -13.52
C LEU A 144 19.13 -12.48 -14.72
N ASN A 145 19.37 -13.72 -15.15
CA ASN A 145 20.21 -14.04 -16.30
C ASN A 145 19.50 -13.81 -17.65
N SER A 146 18.17 -13.72 -17.65
CA SER A 146 17.36 -13.53 -18.87
C SER A 146 17.13 -12.06 -19.25
N THR A 147 17.81 -11.13 -18.57
CA THR A 147 17.44 -9.72 -18.58
C THR A 147 17.87 -8.99 -19.84
N LYS A 148 17.05 -8.01 -20.25
CA LYS A 148 17.36 -7.00 -21.27
C LYS A 148 17.13 -5.61 -20.71
N LEU A 149 17.80 -4.61 -21.28
CA LEU A 149 17.61 -3.21 -20.90
C LEU A 149 16.39 -2.64 -21.65
N ASP A 150 15.54 -1.92 -20.92
CA ASP A 150 14.38 -1.18 -21.43
C ASP A 150 14.27 0.10 -20.60
N ASN A 151 14.31 1.30 -21.21
CA ASN A 151 14.25 2.58 -20.48
C ASN A 151 15.22 2.69 -19.28
N GLU A 152 16.49 2.33 -19.48
CA GLU A 152 17.55 2.28 -18.45
C GLU A 152 17.34 1.26 -17.32
N ILE A 153 16.25 0.49 -17.32
CA ILE A 153 15.95 -0.53 -16.32
C ILE A 153 16.04 -1.94 -16.93
N LYS A 154 16.55 -2.90 -16.16
CA LYS A 154 16.59 -4.30 -16.61
C LYS A 154 15.23 -4.95 -16.40
N ILE A 155 14.68 -5.58 -17.44
CA ILE A 155 13.48 -6.42 -17.37
C ILE A 155 13.83 -7.86 -17.77
N PRO A 156 13.20 -8.89 -17.17
CA PRO A 156 13.44 -10.29 -17.52
C PRO A 156 12.92 -10.61 -18.93
N ALA A 157 13.24 -11.81 -19.42
CA ALA A 157 12.60 -12.36 -20.61
C ALA A 157 11.08 -12.42 -20.42
N ARG A 158 10.34 -12.00 -21.46
CA ARG A 158 8.87 -11.95 -21.46
C ARG A 158 8.26 -13.31 -21.14
N GLU A 159 8.89 -14.37 -21.62
CA GLU A 159 8.47 -15.76 -21.42
C GLU A 159 8.46 -16.16 -19.94
N LEU A 160 9.49 -15.75 -19.19
CA LEU A 160 9.57 -16.04 -17.76
C LEU A 160 8.59 -15.17 -16.95
N GLU A 161 8.42 -13.90 -17.35
CA GLU A 161 7.38 -13.04 -16.78
C GLU A 161 5.98 -13.62 -17.00
N LEU A 162 5.70 -14.15 -18.19
CA LEU A 162 4.43 -14.80 -18.53
C LEU A 162 4.18 -16.02 -17.65
N LEU A 163 5.17 -16.92 -17.50
CA LEU A 163 5.05 -18.07 -16.59
C LEU A 163 4.75 -17.61 -15.16
N MET A 164 5.42 -16.54 -14.72
CA MET A 164 5.21 -15.97 -13.38
C MET A 164 3.84 -15.33 -13.23
N LEU A 165 3.31 -14.69 -14.26
CA LEU A 165 1.95 -14.17 -14.27
C LEU A 165 0.92 -15.30 -14.17
N ILE A 166 1.10 -16.41 -14.89
CA ILE A 166 0.24 -17.60 -14.79
C ILE A 166 0.21 -18.12 -13.35
N ILE A 167 1.38 -18.38 -12.77
CA ILE A 167 1.48 -18.91 -11.41
C ILE A 167 0.82 -17.95 -10.42
N ARG A 168 1.15 -16.66 -10.51
CA ARG A 168 0.71 -15.67 -9.52
C ARG A 168 -0.77 -15.32 -9.61
N SER A 169 -1.30 -15.17 -10.82
CA SER A 169 -2.72 -14.84 -11.02
C SER A 169 -3.61 -15.98 -10.50
N CYS A 170 -3.28 -17.23 -10.82
CA CYS A 170 -3.95 -18.41 -10.27
C CYS A 170 -3.83 -18.49 -8.74
N MET A 171 -2.65 -18.22 -8.17
CA MET A 171 -2.46 -18.18 -6.72
C MET A 171 -3.27 -17.07 -6.03
N LYS A 172 -3.57 -15.97 -6.71
CA LYS A 172 -4.35 -14.85 -6.16
C LYS A 172 -5.86 -15.11 -6.14
N VAL A 173 -6.37 -16.12 -6.84
CA VAL A 173 -7.81 -16.46 -6.82
C VAL A 173 -8.22 -16.94 -5.43
N ARG A 174 -9.13 -16.21 -4.78
CA ARG A 174 -9.63 -16.52 -3.43
C ARG A 174 -10.95 -17.28 -3.50
N VAL A 175 -11.25 -18.01 -2.43
CA VAL A 175 -12.57 -18.66 -2.25
C VAL A 175 -13.70 -17.64 -2.33
N TRP A 176 -13.49 -16.44 -1.79
CA TRP A 176 -14.45 -15.34 -1.92
C TRP A 176 -14.71 -14.93 -3.38
N ASP A 177 -13.69 -14.93 -4.25
CA ASP A 177 -13.90 -14.60 -5.67
C ASP A 177 -14.74 -15.70 -6.37
N ILE A 178 -14.57 -16.95 -5.97
CA ILE A 178 -15.36 -18.09 -6.46
C ILE A 178 -16.82 -17.98 -6.00
N LEU A 179 -17.05 -17.66 -4.73
CA LEU A 179 -18.41 -17.42 -4.21
C LEU A 179 -19.09 -16.27 -4.95
N LEU A 180 -18.40 -15.14 -5.14
CA LEU A 180 -18.95 -13.99 -5.86
C LEU A 180 -19.25 -14.30 -7.34
N LEU A 181 -18.48 -15.19 -7.97
CA LEU A 181 -18.77 -15.70 -9.31
C LEU A 181 -20.06 -16.56 -9.29
N LEU A 182 -20.19 -17.49 -8.34
CA LEU A 182 -21.38 -18.35 -8.20
C LEU A 182 -22.66 -17.53 -8.00
N PHE A 183 -22.60 -16.46 -7.21
CA PHE A 183 -23.73 -15.53 -7.01
C PHE A 183 -23.94 -14.53 -8.17
N ARG A 184 -23.19 -14.66 -9.28
CA ARG A 184 -23.24 -13.77 -10.45
C ARG A 184 -23.03 -12.28 -10.09
N ILE A 185 -22.24 -12.02 -9.03
CA ILE A 185 -21.86 -10.67 -8.60
C ILE A 185 -20.58 -10.25 -9.33
N LYS A 186 -19.66 -11.20 -9.53
CA LYS A 186 -18.40 -10.98 -10.24
C LYS A 186 -18.44 -11.68 -11.60
N PRO A 187 -18.09 -11.01 -12.70
CA PRO A 187 -18.20 -11.59 -14.05
C PRO A 187 -17.11 -12.63 -14.36
N SER A 188 -15.92 -12.51 -13.76
CA SER A 188 -14.78 -13.40 -14.00
C SER A 188 -13.88 -13.51 -12.77
N LEU A 189 -13.16 -14.64 -12.66
CA LEU A 189 -12.15 -14.82 -11.61
C LEU A 189 -10.93 -13.91 -11.83
N PHE A 190 -10.52 -13.73 -13.08
CA PHE A 190 -9.45 -12.81 -13.45
C PHE A 190 -10.03 -11.42 -13.76
N PRO A 191 -9.56 -10.36 -13.07
CA PRO A 191 -9.96 -9.00 -13.39
C PRO A 191 -9.37 -8.57 -14.76
N PRO A 192 -9.97 -7.56 -15.42
CA PRO A 192 -9.54 -7.09 -16.74
C PRO A 192 -8.04 -6.77 -16.85
N GLY A 193 -7.48 -6.08 -15.85
CA GLY A 193 -6.05 -5.74 -15.85
C GLY A 193 -5.10 -6.96 -15.88
N ILE A 194 -5.51 -8.13 -15.37
CA ILE A 194 -4.70 -9.36 -15.52
C ILE A 194 -4.77 -9.87 -16.96
N ILE A 195 -5.94 -9.78 -17.61
CA ILE A 195 -6.10 -10.16 -19.02
C ILE A 195 -5.32 -9.22 -19.93
N GLU A 196 -5.29 -7.92 -19.62
CA GLU A 196 -4.44 -6.94 -20.32
C GLU A 196 -2.94 -7.28 -20.18
N GLU A 197 -2.49 -7.62 -18.97
CA GLU A 197 -1.09 -8.04 -18.72
C GLU A 197 -0.76 -9.34 -19.49
N TYR A 198 -1.69 -10.29 -19.57
CA TYR A 198 -1.52 -11.48 -20.41
C TYR A 198 -1.40 -11.14 -21.89
N ASN A 199 -2.32 -10.33 -22.42
CA ASN A 199 -2.32 -9.94 -23.83
C ASN A 199 -1.03 -9.22 -24.20
N PHE A 200 -0.53 -8.33 -23.32
CA PHE A 200 0.76 -7.64 -23.50
C PHE A 200 1.95 -8.61 -23.59
N LEU A 201 1.99 -9.63 -22.73
CA LEU A 201 3.08 -10.61 -22.74
C LEU A 201 2.98 -11.58 -23.92
N ILE A 202 1.76 -12.02 -24.25
CA ILE A 202 1.49 -12.98 -25.33
C ILE A 202 1.65 -12.33 -26.72
N SER A 203 1.46 -11.02 -26.87
CA SER A 203 1.55 -10.39 -28.20
C SER A 203 2.92 -10.54 -28.87
N ASN A 204 3.98 -10.74 -28.08
CA ASN A 204 5.36 -10.77 -28.56
C ASN A 204 6.23 -11.85 -27.87
N TYR A 205 5.62 -12.93 -27.36
CA TYR A 205 6.39 -14.05 -26.81
C TYR A 205 6.75 -15.06 -27.90
N SER A 206 7.85 -15.79 -27.71
CA SER A 206 8.20 -16.92 -28.56
C SER A 206 7.85 -18.24 -27.87
N PRO A 207 6.99 -19.10 -28.45
CA PRO A 207 6.68 -20.42 -27.89
C PRO A 207 7.91 -21.29 -27.68
N ALA A 208 8.86 -21.30 -28.63
CA ALA A 208 10.10 -22.05 -28.53
C ALA A 208 11.00 -21.54 -27.39
N LYS A 209 11.14 -20.21 -27.23
CA LYS A 209 11.86 -19.64 -26.09
C LYS A 209 11.15 -19.94 -24.77
N PHE A 210 9.83 -19.92 -24.77
CA PHE A 210 9.02 -20.19 -23.59
C PHE A 210 9.22 -21.62 -23.11
N GLU A 211 9.20 -22.60 -24.02
CA GLU A 211 9.52 -23.99 -23.71
C GLU A 211 10.94 -24.15 -23.17
N ALA A 212 11.94 -23.56 -23.84
CA ALA A 212 13.33 -23.63 -23.42
C ALA A 212 13.53 -23.04 -22.00
N PHE A 213 12.90 -21.90 -21.71
CA PHE A 213 12.92 -21.31 -20.38
C PHE A 213 12.16 -22.15 -19.36
N PHE A 214 11.00 -22.69 -19.74
CA PHE A 214 10.18 -23.52 -18.87
C PHE A 214 10.95 -24.75 -18.40
N ILE A 215 11.64 -25.46 -19.30
CA ILE A 215 12.50 -26.61 -18.97
C ILE A 215 13.59 -26.20 -17.97
N LYS A 216 14.24 -25.05 -18.20
CA LYS A 216 15.27 -24.50 -17.29
C LYS A 216 14.75 -24.13 -15.91
N THR A 217 13.44 -23.89 -15.73
CA THR A 217 12.89 -23.62 -14.39
C THR A 217 12.90 -24.85 -13.48
N SER A 218 12.93 -26.05 -14.05
CA SER A 218 12.81 -27.32 -13.34
C SER A 218 11.59 -27.40 -12.40
N LEU A 219 10.54 -26.61 -12.67
CA LEU A 219 9.29 -26.68 -11.91
C LEU A 219 8.55 -27.98 -12.25
N PRO A 220 7.88 -28.63 -11.28
CA PRO A 220 7.12 -29.87 -11.47
C PRO A 220 5.76 -29.61 -12.14
N LEU A 221 5.76 -28.73 -13.15
CA LEU A 221 4.62 -28.38 -13.98
C LEU A 221 4.83 -28.98 -15.38
N PRO A 222 3.80 -29.51 -16.04
CA PRO A 222 3.88 -30.09 -17.36
C PRO A 222 3.65 -28.96 -18.35
N TYR A 223 4.60 -28.81 -19.26
CA TYR A 223 4.57 -27.78 -20.29
C TYR A 223 3.25 -27.79 -21.06
N SER A 224 2.75 -28.98 -21.43
CA SER A 224 1.50 -29.16 -22.18
C SER A 224 0.29 -28.47 -21.54
N LYS A 225 0.13 -28.52 -20.22
CA LYS A 225 -1.00 -27.86 -19.55
C LYS A 225 -0.85 -26.34 -19.55
N ILE A 226 0.37 -25.85 -19.42
CA ILE A 226 0.65 -24.41 -19.48
C ILE A 226 0.44 -23.88 -20.90
N ALA A 227 0.91 -24.61 -21.91
CA ALA A 227 0.71 -24.28 -23.32
C ALA A 227 -0.78 -24.22 -23.69
N VAL A 228 -1.58 -25.21 -23.28
CA VAL A 228 -3.05 -25.19 -23.47
C VAL A 228 -3.71 -24.03 -22.74
N PHE A 229 -3.20 -23.65 -21.57
CA PHE A 229 -3.73 -22.49 -20.84
C PHE A 229 -3.42 -21.18 -21.57
N ILE A 230 -2.21 -21.03 -22.12
CA ILE A 230 -1.82 -19.89 -22.94
C ILE A 230 -2.67 -19.83 -24.21
N SER A 231 -2.86 -20.94 -24.93
CA SER A 231 -3.67 -20.95 -26.16
C SER A 231 -5.12 -20.53 -25.90
N LYS A 232 -5.69 -20.93 -24.75
CA LYS A 232 -7.03 -20.48 -24.33
C LYS A 232 -7.11 -18.98 -24.04
N ILE A 233 -6.06 -18.41 -23.46
CA ILE A 233 -5.98 -16.96 -23.25
C ILE A 233 -5.90 -16.25 -24.60
N THR A 234 -5.01 -16.70 -25.49
CA THR A 234 -4.83 -16.13 -26.83
C THR A 234 -6.13 -16.16 -27.64
N ALA A 235 -6.89 -17.25 -27.54
CA ALA A 235 -8.18 -17.40 -28.23
C ALA A 235 -9.35 -16.64 -27.57
N GLY A 236 -9.12 -15.95 -26.45
CA GLY A 236 -10.18 -15.25 -25.71
C GLY A 236 -11.24 -16.17 -25.10
N ASN A 237 -10.98 -17.48 -24.99
CA ASN A 237 -11.95 -18.50 -24.56
C ASN A 237 -11.65 -19.06 -23.16
N LEU A 238 -10.85 -18.35 -22.36
CA LEU A 238 -10.48 -18.78 -21.01
C LEU A 238 -11.70 -18.79 -20.07
N SER A 239 -12.15 -19.98 -19.70
CA SER A 239 -13.25 -20.15 -18.75
C SER A 239 -12.82 -20.06 -17.29
N SER A 240 -13.76 -19.75 -16.39
CA SER A 240 -13.51 -19.81 -14.94
C SER A 240 -13.16 -21.23 -14.47
N ALA A 241 -13.68 -22.27 -15.12
CA ALA A 241 -13.32 -23.66 -14.83
C ALA A 241 -11.86 -23.95 -15.17
N ASP A 242 -11.34 -23.41 -16.27
CA ASP A 242 -9.94 -23.54 -16.66
C ASP A 242 -9.02 -22.86 -15.64
N ILE A 243 -9.39 -21.67 -15.17
CA ILE A 243 -8.67 -20.95 -14.11
C ILE A 243 -8.62 -21.79 -12.82
N LEU A 244 -9.74 -22.39 -12.41
CA LEU A 244 -9.79 -23.22 -11.20
C LEU A 244 -9.01 -24.52 -11.34
N LYS A 245 -9.08 -25.18 -12.50
CA LYS A 245 -8.26 -26.37 -12.81
C LYS A 245 -6.77 -26.02 -12.75
N MET A 246 -6.35 -24.93 -13.38
CA MET A 246 -4.97 -24.47 -13.36
C MET A 246 -4.53 -24.07 -11.94
N ARG A 247 -5.39 -23.38 -11.19
CA ARG A 247 -5.17 -23.08 -9.78
C ARG A 247 -4.92 -24.36 -8.98
N TYR A 248 -5.85 -25.32 -9.02
CA TYR A 248 -5.69 -26.59 -8.30
C TYR A 248 -4.36 -27.26 -8.66
N TYR A 249 -4.06 -27.28 -9.96
CA TYR A 249 -2.83 -27.86 -10.49
C TYR A 249 -1.57 -27.22 -9.90
N ILE A 250 -1.47 -25.89 -9.95
CA ILE A 250 -0.36 -25.11 -9.39
C ILE A 250 -0.20 -25.38 -7.90
N PHE A 251 -1.29 -25.32 -7.11
CA PHE A 251 -1.21 -25.55 -5.66
C PHE A 251 -0.86 -26.99 -5.28
N ASN A 252 -1.18 -27.96 -6.14
CA ASN A 252 -0.84 -29.36 -5.91
C ASN A 252 0.61 -29.66 -6.29
N LYS A 253 1.05 -29.22 -7.45
CA LYS A 253 2.40 -29.49 -7.94
C LYS A 253 3.48 -28.65 -7.27
N LEU A 254 3.18 -27.43 -6.87
CA LEU A 254 4.13 -26.58 -6.17
C LEU A 254 4.17 -26.81 -4.64
N ARG A 255 3.50 -27.85 -4.12
CA ARG A 255 3.56 -28.23 -2.70
C ARG A 255 4.99 -28.35 -2.14
N PRO A 256 5.98 -28.92 -2.86
CA PRO A 256 7.35 -29.02 -2.37
C PRO A 256 8.02 -27.66 -2.08
N PHE A 257 7.53 -26.59 -2.70
CA PHE A 257 8.06 -25.23 -2.53
C PHE A 257 7.40 -24.44 -1.40
N ARG A 258 6.56 -25.09 -0.57
CA ARG A 258 5.90 -24.44 0.57
C ARG A 258 6.89 -24.15 1.69
N ARG A 259 6.82 -22.93 2.23
CA ARG A 259 7.62 -22.49 3.38
C ARG A 259 7.02 -22.88 4.72
N HIS A 260 5.70 -22.98 4.79
CA HIS A 260 4.95 -23.31 6.00
C HIS A 260 4.21 -24.62 5.80
N ASN A 261 4.19 -25.44 6.86
CA ASN A 261 3.36 -26.64 6.90
C ASN A 261 1.85 -26.29 6.82
N TYR A 262 1.03 -27.32 6.63
CA TYR A 262 -0.41 -27.15 6.42
C TYR A 262 -1.10 -26.42 7.60
N ILE A 263 -0.79 -26.80 8.84
CA ILE A 263 -1.40 -26.23 10.05
C ILE A 263 -1.08 -24.73 10.16
N ASN A 264 0.20 -24.34 10.01
CA ASN A 264 0.58 -22.93 10.06
C ASN A 264 -0.03 -22.14 8.91
N THR A 265 -0.16 -22.75 7.73
CA THR A 265 -0.82 -22.15 6.58
C THR A 265 -2.29 -21.86 6.90
N LEU A 266 -3.01 -22.82 7.46
CA LEU A 266 -4.42 -22.67 7.84
C LEU A 266 -4.60 -21.61 8.93
N ARG A 267 -3.77 -21.66 9.98
CA ARG A 267 -3.79 -20.66 11.08
C ARG A 267 -3.57 -19.25 10.54
N ASN A 268 -2.55 -19.05 9.72
CA ASN A 268 -2.25 -17.75 9.12
C ASN A 268 -3.35 -17.30 8.17
N LYS A 269 -3.96 -18.22 7.41
CA LYS A 269 -5.10 -17.92 6.53
C LYS A 269 -6.30 -17.42 7.34
N LEU A 270 -6.69 -18.13 8.40
CA LEU A 270 -7.81 -17.74 9.27
C LEU A 270 -7.55 -16.38 9.92
N LYS A 271 -6.34 -16.18 10.48
CA LYS A 271 -5.92 -14.90 11.05
C LYS A 271 -6.01 -13.76 10.05
N ASN A 272 -5.52 -13.98 8.82
CA ASN A 272 -5.42 -12.93 7.82
C ASN A 272 -6.74 -12.66 7.10
N ASN A 273 -7.68 -13.61 7.11
CA ASN A 273 -9.03 -13.43 6.57
C ASN A 273 -9.79 -12.29 7.25
N ILE A 274 -9.53 -12.00 8.54
CA ILE A 274 -10.13 -10.86 9.26
C ILE A 274 -9.88 -9.54 8.52
N TYR A 275 -8.69 -9.36 7.93
CA TYR A 275 -8.34 -8.16 7.16
C TYR A 275 -8.93 -8.13 5.75
N LEU A 276 -9.39 -9.28 5.24
CA LEU A 276 -9.94 -9.44 3.88
C LEU A 276 -11.47 -9.44 3.87
N THR A 277 -12.12 -9.77 4.98
CA THR A 277 -13.58 -9.83 5.10
C THR A 277 -14.20 -8.44 5.13
N PRO A 278 -15.13 -8.12 4.21
CA PRO A 278 -15.92 -6.88 4.27
C PRO A 278 -16.66 -6.77 5.62
N GLY A 279 -16.66 -5.57 6.23
CA GLY A 279 -17.22 -5.36 7.57
C GLY A 279 -16.16 -5.44 8.67
N LEU A 280 -15.50 -6.60 8.83
CA LEU A 280 -14.42 -6.76 9.82
C LEU A 280 -13.25 -5.83 9.56
N ARG A 281 -12.92 -5.56 8.29
CA ARG A 281 -11.88 -4.60 7.91
C ARG A 281 -12.15 -3.16 8.42
N LYS A 282 -13.40 -2.77 8.69
CA LYS A 282 -13.71 -1.46 9.28
C LYS A 282 -13.29 -1.40 10.75
N ILE A 283 -13.40 -2.52 11.46
CA ILE A 283 -13.04 -2.66 12.88
C ILE A 283 -11.55 -2.92 13.03
N PHE A 284 -10.99 -3.79 12.17
CA PHE A 284 -9.59 -4.18 12.14
C PHE A 284 -8.93 -3.74 10.82
N PRO A 285 -8.67 -2.43 10.63
CA PRO A 285 -8.06 -1.94 9.42
C PRO A 285 -6.62 -2.41 9.30
N LEU A 286 -6.27 -2.93 8.13
CA LEU A 286 -4.87 -3.22 7.81
C LEU A 286 -4.10 -1.91 7.69
N HIS A 287 -3.13 -1.71 8.58
CA HIS A 287 -2.30 -0.51 8.60
C HIS A 287 -1.44 -0.38 7.34
N LYS A 288 -1.01 0.84 7.03
CA LYS A 288 -0.01 1.14 6.00
C LYS A 288 1.39 0.91 6.55
N LYS A 289 2.41 1.19 5.73
CA LYS A 289 3.81 1.00 6.09
C LYS A 289 4.25 2.00 7.14
N HIS A 290 5.21 1.62 7.98
CA HIS A 290 5.81 2.49 8.98
C HIS A 290 7.31 2.66 8.71
N LEU A 291 7.91 3.69 9.28
CA LEU A 291 9.35 3.87 9.27
C LEU A 291 10.03 2.80 10.14
N GLY A 292 11.25 2.41 9.78
CA GLY A 292 12.04 1.45 10.57
C GLY A 292 12.51 2.02 11.90
N ASN A 293 12.81 3.32 11.89
CA ASN A 293 13.19 4.07 13.08
C ASN A 293 11.94 4.65 13.75
N LYS A 294 12.16 5.39 14.84
CA LYS A 294 11.14 6.23 15.45
C LYS A 294 10.52 7.14 14.38
N GLY A 295 9.20 7.16 14.37
CA GLY A 295 8.39 8.01 13.51
C GLY A 295 8.59 9.49 13.83
N ILE A 296 7.96 10.34 13.02
CA ILE A 296 8.20 11.78 13.07
C ILE A 296 6.91 12.51 13.41
N LEU A 297 7.01 13.49 14.30
CA LEU A 297 5.94 14.45 14.58
C LEU A 297 6.25 15.76 13.85
N ILE A 298 5.37 16.15 12.93
CA ILE A 298 5.47 17.38 12.14
C ILE A 298 4.43 18.36 12.67
N ALA A 299 4.88 19.43 13.31
CA ALA A 299 4.02 20.51 13.78
C ALA A 299 3.92 21.61 12.72
N ILE A 300 2.69 21.92 12.28
CA ILE A 300 2.43 23.05 11.39
C ILE A 300 2.02 24.26 12.25
N VAL A 301 2.85 25.30 12.21
CA VAL A 301 2.75 26.50 13.03
C VAL A 301 2.70 27.73 12.13
N GLY A 302 1.92 28.74 12.51
CA GLY A 302 1.71 29.95 11.74
C GLY A 302 0.49 30.73 12.22
N ALA A 303 0.34 31.96 11.73
CA ALA A 303 -0.76 32.86 12.08
C ALA A 303 -2.15 32.28 11.73
N ASP A 304 -3.21 32.78 12.37
CA ASP A 304 -4.57 32.39 11.98
C ASP A 304 -4.89 32.88 10.56
N GLY A 305 -5.63 32.06 9.80
CA GLY A 305 -5.87 32.30 8.38
C GLY A 305 -4.74 31.89 7.43
N SER A 306 -3.54 31.52 7.91
CA SER A 306 -2.38 31.19 7.05
C SER A 306 -2.46 29.86 6.27
N GLY A 307 -3.62 29.20 6.22
CA GLY A 307 -3.79 27.94 5.48
C GLY A 307 -3.28 26.66 6.17
N LYS A 308 -2.89 26.69 7.45
CA LYS A 308 -2.34 25.52 8.20
C LYS A 308 -3.18 24.25 8.04
N THR A 309 -4.49 24.35 8.23
CA THR A 309 -5.40 23.20 8.15
C THR A 309 -5.45 22.62 6.74
N THR A 310 -5.31 23.45 5.70
CA THR A 310 -5.20 23.00 4.30
C THR A 310 -3.89 22.26 4.10
N LEU A 311 -2.75 22.86 4.51
CA LEU A 311 -1.44 22.24 4.41
C LEU A 311 -1.36 20.89 5.15
N VAL A 312 -1.96 20.77 6.34
CA VAL A 312 -2.02 19.50 7.08
C VAL A 312 -2.77 18.42 6.28
N LYS A 313 -3.86 18.78 5.59
CA LYS A 313 -4.61 17.83 4.74
C LYS A 313 -3.79 17.41 3.53
N ASP A 314 -3.12 18.36 2.88
CA ASP A 314 -2.34 18.09 1.67
C ASP A 314 -1.10 17.23 1.97
N LEU A 315 -0.36 17.56 3.03
CA LEU A 315 0.76 16.75 3.52
C LEU A 315 0.31 15.35 3.92
N ALA A 316 -0.82 15.23 4.63
CA ALA A 316 -1.37 13.94 5.00
C ALA A 316 -1.75 13.12 3.76
N LYS A 317 -2.38 13.74 2.76
CA LYS A 317 -2.74 13.08 1.50
C LYS A 317 -1.49 12.58 0.78
N TRP A 318 -0.48 13.44 0.60
CA TRP A 318 0.78 13.13 -0.07
C TRP A 318 1.55 12.00 0.63
N LEU A 319 1.87 12.15 1.92
CA LEU A 319 2.65 11.15 2.68
C LEU A 319 1.89 9.84 2.89
N SER A 320 0.56 9.89 2.96
CA SER A 320 -0.24 8.68 3.15
C SER A 320 -0.29 7.78 1.91
N TRP A 321 0.30 8.16 0.77
CA TRP A 321 0.37 7.30 -0.42
C TRP A 321 0.84 5.89 -0.09
N LYS A 322 1.95 5.75 0.65
CA LYS A 322 2.49 4.44 1.10
C LYS A 322 2.65 4.31 2.61
N MET A 323 2.73 5.42 3.34
CA MET A 323 3.04 5.42 4.77
C MET A 323 1.79 5.59 5.65
N GLN A 324 1.91 5.16 6.90
CA GLN A 324 0.90 5.35 7.92
C GLN A 324 1.03 6.76 8.50
N VAL A 325 0.07 7.62 8.13
CA VAL A 325 0.01 9.01 8.58
C VAL A 325 -1.19 9.21 9.51
N ARG A 326 -1.02 10.00 10.56
CA ARG A 326 -2.06 10.43 11.49
C ARG A 326 -2.07 11.95 11.58
N THR A 327 -3.26 12.55 11.57
CA THR A 327 -3.42 13.99 11.79
C THR A 327 -3.98 14.25 13.17
N LEU A 328 -3.48 15.29 13.84
CA LEU A 328 -3.90 15.73 15.16
C LEU A 328 -4.24 17.21 15.15
N TYR A 329 -5.18 17.60 16.00
CA TYR A 329 -5.57 18.98 16.22
C TYR A 329 -5.45 19.29 17.72
N PHE A 330 -4.52 20.16 18.08
CA PHE A 330 -4.26 20.55 19.47
C PHE A 330 -5.08 21.77 19.94
N GLY A 331 -5.92 22.33 19.06
CA GLY A 331 -6.86 23.38 19.45
C GLY A 331 -7.96 22.90 20.41
N ILE A 332 -8.92 23.78 20.68
CA ILE A 332 -10.02 23.46 21.60
C ILE A 332 -10.87 22.31 21.01
N PRO A 333 -11.08 21.20 21.74
CA PRO A 333 -11.86 20.07 21.24
C PRO A 333 -13.29 20.48 20.88
N LYS A 334 -13.72 20.26 19.64
CA LYS A 334 -15.09 20.56 19.21
C LYS A 334 -16.09 19.43 19.56
N THR A 335 -16.07 18.96 20.80
CA THR A 335 -16.93 17.85 21.26
C THR A 335 -18.27 18.37 21.77
N LEU A 336 -19.31 17.53 21.71
CA LEU A 336 -20.66 17.87 22.20
C LEU A 336 -20.66 18.32 23.68
N PRO A 337 -19.95 17.65 24.62
CA PRO A 337 -19.87 18.10 26.01
C PRO A 337 -19.31 19.52 26.14
N LEU A 338 -18.29 19.88 25.34
CA LEU A 338 -17.71 21.20 25.42
C LEU A 338 -18.63 22.29 24.86
N LYS A 339 -19.45 21.97 23.85
CA LYS A 339 -20.48 22.89 23.35
C LYS A 339 -21.52 23.19 24.45
N ILE A 340 -21.95 22.17 25.19
CA ILE A 340 -22.90 22.31 26.30
C ILE A 340 -22.29 23.17 27.41
N ILE A 341 -21.06 22.87 27.83
CA ILE A 341 -20.33 23.66 28.84
C ILE A 341 -20.19 25.12 28.40
N ASN A 342 -19.87 25.38 27.13
CA ASN A 342 -19.76 26.74 26.61
C ASN A 342 -21.10 27.48 26.63
N LYS A 343 -22.21 26.80 26.32
CA LYS A 343 -23.55 27.37 26.42
C LYS A 343 -23.91 27.70 27.87
N LEU A 344 -23.59 26.80 28.80
CA LEU A 344 -23.77 27.03 30.24
C LEU A 344 -22.95 28.24 30.72
N ILE A 345 -21.66 28.33 30.38
CA ILE A 345 -20.82 29.48 30.70
C ILE A 345 -21.44 30.77 30.12
N SER A 346 -21.90 30.75 28.86
CA SER A 346 -22.52 31.93 28.24
C SER A 346 -23.78 32.39 28.95
N PHE A 347 -24.59 31.45 29.46
CA PHE A 347 -25.78 31.73 30.26
C PHE A 347 -25.41 32.30 31.63
N LEU A 348 -24.45 31.69 32.33
CA LEU A 348 -23.98 32.15 33.65
C LEU A 348 -23.27 33.52 33.57
N ARG A 349 -22.71 33.90 32.41
CA ARG A 349 -22.14 35.24 32.15
C ARG A 349 -23.17 36.33 31.87
N PHE A 350 -24.43 35.98 31.62
CA PHE A 350 -25.47 36.94 31.25
C PHE A 350 -25.69 38.06 32.29
N PRO A 351 -25.78 37.78 33.61
CA PRO A 351 -25.94 38.82 34.63
C PRO A 351 -24.77 39.80 34.69
N ALA A 352 -23.56 39.32 34.41
CA ALA A 352 -22.36 40.14 34.36
C ALA A 352 -22.30 41.08 33.15
N ARG A 353 -23.01 40.75 32.04
CA ARG A 353 -23.11 41.59 30.84
C ARG A 353 -24.12 42.74 30.99
N ILE A 354 -25.13 42.58 31.84
CA ILE A 354 -26.18 43.59 32.11
C ILE A 354 -25.84 44.41 33.37
N SER A 355 -24.59 44.40 33.80
CA SER A 355 -24.11 45.15 34.98
C SER A 355 -24.78 44.78 36.33
N LEU A 356 -25.48 43.64 36.41
CA LEU A 356 -26.14 43.14 37.63
C LEU A 356 -25.22 42.24 38.48
N LYS A 357 -23.90 42.45 38.40
CA LYS A 357 -22.88 41.59 39.03
C LYS A 357 -23.06 41.44 40.55
N LYS A 358 -23.47 42.51 41.25
CA LYS A 358 -23.65 42.50 42.71
C LYS A 358 -24.87 41.69 43.16
N VAL A 359 -25.95 41.69 42.37
CA VAL A 359 -27.19 40.95 42.68
C VAL A 359 -27.03 39.45 42.42
N PHE A 360 -26.23 39.08 41.42
CA PHE A 360 -26.02 37.68 41.02
C PHE A 360 -24.58 37.18 41.29
N ALA A 361 -23.93 37.67 42.36
CA ALA A 361 -22.57 37.26 42.72
C ALA A 361 -22.36 35.73 42.80
N PRO A 362 -23.29 34.90 43.34
CA PRO A 362 -23.14 33.45 43.35
C PRO A 362 -23.11 32.83 41.95
N VAL A 363 -23.88 33.37 41.01
CA VAL A 363 -23.95 32.91 39.61
C VAL A 363 -22.66 33.24 38.87
N VAL A 364 -22.09 34.42 39.13
CA VAL A 364 -20.78 34.83 38.58
C VAL A 364 -19.66 33.96 39.15
N ASN A 365 -19.67 33.64 40.44
CA ASN A 365 -18.68 32.73 41.05
C ASN A 365 -18.76 31.30 40.46
N LEU A 366 -19.98 30.81 40.21
CA LEU A 366 -20.19 29.51 39.57
C LEU A 366 -19.65 29.50 38.13
N GLU A 367 -19.80 30.60 37.39
CA GLU A 367 -19.21 30.76 36.06
C GLU A 367 -17.69 30.60 36.08
N HIS A 368 -17.01 31.30 37.00
CA HIS A 368 -15.56 31.20 37.16
C HIS A 368 -15.14 29.75 37.43
N TYR A 369 -15.83 29.05 38.33
CA TYR A 369 -15.55 27.65 38.65
C TYR A 369 -15.73 26.71 37.45
N VAL A 370 -16.83 26.86 36.71
CA VAL A 370 -17.11 26.06 35.50
C VAL A 370 -16.08 26.35 34.40
N SER A 371 -15.67 27.62 34.25
CA SER A 371 -14.63 28.04 33.31
C SER A 371 -13.26 27.42 33.64
N VAL A 372 -12.85 27.41 34.91
CA VAL A 372 -11.60 26.76 35.36
C VAL A 372 -11.64 25.26 35.10
N ARG A 373 -12.72 24.57 35.49
CA ARG A 373 -12.89 23.12 35.23
C ARG A 373 -12.84 22.79 33.74
N ARG A 374 -13.45 23.64 32.90
CA ARG A 374 -13.37 23.52 31.43
C ARG A 374 -11.92 23.55 30.96
N TRP A 375 -11.11 24.50 31.44
CA TRP A 375 -9.71 24.62 31.02
C TRP A 375 -8.83 23.47 31.51
N ILE A 376 -9.05 22.98 32.75
CA ILE A 376 -8.39 21.76 33.25
C ILE A 376 -8.72 20.56 32.36
N TRP A 377 -10.00 20.39 31.99
CA TRP A 377 -10.41 19.33 31.07
C TRP A 377 -9.77 19.46 29.69
N VAL A 378 -9.71 20.68 29.12
CA VAL A 378 -9.05 20.94 27.83
C VAL A 378 -7.55 20.61 27.92
N ALA A 379 -6.87 21.01 29.00
CA ALA A 379 -5.46 20.69 29.23
C ALA A 379 -5.24 19.17 29.30
N GLY A 380 -6.07 18.45 30.08
CA GLY A 380 -6.03 16.99 30.15
C GLY A 380 -6.25 16.31 28.79
N LYS A 381 -7.17 16.85 27.97
CA LYS A 381 -7.39 16.34 26.59
C LYS A 381 -6.19 16.59 25.69
N ARG A 382 -5.56 17.76 25.76
CA ARG A 382 -4.33 18.07 25.01
C ARG A 382 -3.18 17.14 25.41
N LEU A 383 -3.02 16.88 26.71
CA LEU A 383 -2.04 15.92 27.21
C LEU A 383 -2.28 14.51 26.67
N GLN A 384 -3.54 14.03 26.67
CA GLN A 384 -3.89 12.74 26.08
C GLN A 384 -3.58 12.68 24.57
N ILE A 385 -3.82 13.76 23.83
CA ILE A 385 -3.49 13.86 22.40
C ILE A 385 -1.98 13.80 22.20
N TYR A 386 -1.21 14.51 23.03
CA TYR A 386 0.25 14.49 22.99
C TYR A 386 0.82 13.10 23.26
N GLN A 387 0.36 12.43 24.32
CA GLN A 387 0.76 11.06 24.65
C GLN A 387 0.45 10.07 23.51
N LYS A 388 -0.71 10.23 22.87
CA LYS A 388 -1.06 9.44 21.67
C LYS A 388 -0.14 9.72 20.50
N ALA A 389 0.24 10.99 20.29
CA ALA A 389 1.19 11.37 19.24
C ALA A 389 2.52 10.64 19.45
N LEU A 390 3.06 10.67 20.67
CA LEU A 390 4.28 9.95 21.04
C LEU A 390 4.13 8.43 20.84
N ALA A 391 3.04 7.83 21.32
CA ALA A 391 2.81 6.40 21.14
C ALA A 391 2.70 5.98 19.66
N TRP A 392 2.28 6.87 18.76
CA TRP A 392 2.26 6.62 17.33
C TRP A 392 3.62 6.82 16.67
N THR A 393 4.40 7.83 17.08
CA THR A 393 5.77 8.01 16.59
C THR A 393 6.67 6.86 17.04
N GLU A 394 6.53 6.34 18.26
CA GLU A 394 7.24 5.12 18.70
C GLU A 394 6.94 3.89 17.82
N LYS A 395 5.78 3.87 17.14
CA LYS A 395 5.41 2.81 16.19
C LYS A 395 5.86 3.09 14.75
N GLY A 396 6.76 4.06 14.54
CA GLY A 396 7.26 4.44 13.22
C GLY A 396 6.26 5.21 12.36
N MET A 397 5.17 5.74 12.93
CA MET A 397 4.15 6.48 12.17
C MET A 397 4.54 7.96 11.99
N ILE A 398 4.06 8.57 10.91
CA ILE A 398 4.15 10.03 10.72
C ILE A 398 2.92 10.66 11.35
N VAL A 399 3.13 11.60 12.27
CA VAL A 399 2.08 12.36 12.92
C VAL A 399 2.19 13.80 12.48
N ILE A 400 1.11 14.38 11.97
CA ILE A 400 1.05 15.78 11.53
C ILE A 400 0.07 16.51 12.44
N SER A 401 0.49 17.60 13.06
CA SER A 401 -0.35 18.33 14.01
C SER A 401 -0.61 19.77 13.57
N ASP A 402 -1.86 20.20 13.71
CA ASP A 402 -2.28 21.60 13.65
C ASP A 402 -2.37 22.18 15.07
N ARG A 403 -2.00 23.46 15.22
CA ARG A 403 -2.03 24.25 16.48
C ARG A 403 -1.23 23.61 17.62
N TYR A 404 -0.05 23.08 17.30
CA TYR A 404 0.84 22.46 18.29
C TYR A 404 1.18 23.43 19.43
N PRO A 405 1.21 22.98 20.69
CA PRO A 405 1.47 23.87 21.82
C PRO A 405 2.95 24.24 21.88
N LEU A 406 3.27 25.50 21.55
CA LEU A 406 4.62 26.07 21.66
C LEU A 406 4.65 27.11 22.78
N SER A 407 5.65 27.07 23.65
CA SER A 407 5.83 28.01 24.77
C SER A 407 5.63 29.48 24.39
N ASN A 408 6.04 29.87 23.19
CA ASN A 408 6.04 31.26 22.73
C ASN A 408 4.67 31.76 22.23
N PHE A 409 3.65 30.90 22.16
CA PHE A 409 2.32 31.23 21.63
C PHE A 409 1.19 31.04 22.66
N TRP A 410 1.52 30.84 23.94
CA TRP A 410 0.55 30.65 25.04
C TRP A 410 0.75 31.63 26.17
#